data_AF-A0A5C7WAT3-F1
#
_entry.id   AF-A0A5C7WAT3-F1
#
_cell.length_a   1.000
_cell.length_b   1.000
_cell.length_c   1.000
_cell.angle_alpha   90.00
_cell.angle_beta   90.00
_cell.angle_gamma   90.00
#
_symmetry.space_group_name_H-M   'P 1'
#
loop_
_entity.id
_entity.type
_entity.pdbx_description
1 polymer ?
#
loop_
_entity_poly.entity_id
_entity_poly.type
_entity_poly.pdbx_seq_one_letter_code
_entity_poly.pdbx_strand_id
1 'polypeptide(L)'
;MKVYFAAAVSLDRTMLPVYRQIVAEVKKLGHTVINSHVVDPEMPVGDNLSAAALYKRETILIDQADALIADVTKPSWGTAFLMEHALSKDKPVLVLYYKEADRPLPMMIEGHPEVYVAHYTKGNIRTVLRKNLDYFVVMHKRKGKLIVIDGTDGSGKGTQTELLLKYLEDNNKPNKFIDFPRYYTSFHGKMVGRYLSGEFGTLESASPYLSSLFYAMDRLTARDEIVDWLEEGNTIVANRYTTSSMAFQTARIEPDKQEEFLRWLYAMEYKEHKLPKEDIVLFLYVPVEISQKLIEKKDKREYVKGKKKDINEANVAYQQSVLKLYLELAKRYKHWVVIPCVDGNGKLYSVETIHKKIVSTLKERGIL
;
A
#
# COMPACT_ATOMS: atom_id res chain seq x y z
N MET A 1 18.30 -10.81 -2.96
CA MET A 1 18.49 -9.35 -3.03
C MET A 1 19.79 -8.97 -2.36
N LYS A 2 20.37 -7.84 -2.78
CA LYS A 2 21.43 -7.12 -2.09
C LYS A 2 20.81 -6.24 -1.01
N VAL A 3 21.30 -6.34 0.22
CA VAL A 3 20.78 -5.62 1.38
C VAL A 3 21.90 -4.81 1.99
N TYR A 4 21.64 -3.54 2.24
CA TYR A 4 22.49 -2.70 3.09
C TYR A 4 22.00 -2.81 4.54
N PHE A 5 22.90 -3.06 5.50
CA PHE A 5 22.55 -3.12 6.92
C PHE A 5 23.13 -1.92 7.68
N ALA A 6 22.27 -1.14 8.32
CA ALA A 6 22.63 0.03 9.12
C ALA A 6 22.30 -0.22 10.60
N ALA A 7 23.19 0.21 11.49
CA ALA A 7 22.97 0.15 12.93
C ALA A 7 23.90 1.10 13.68
N ALA A 8 23.63 1.35 14.96
CA ALA A 8 24.56 2.05 15.84
C ALA A 8 25.77 1.15 16.14
N VAL A 9 26.93 1.44 15.53
CA VAL A 9 28.18 0.66 15.74
C VAL A 9 29.41 1.50 16.09
N SER A 10 29.33 2.83 15.93
CA SER A 10 30.47 3.74 16.15
C SER A 10 30.57 4.25 17.59
N LEU A 11 29.43 4.49 18.25
CA LEU A 11 29.37 5.08 19.60
C LEU A 11 28.91 4.07 20.67
N ASP A 12 28.21 3.01 20.26
CA ASP A 12 27.68 1.96 21.13
C ASP A 12 27.81 0.63 20.38
N ARG A 13 28.46 -0.36 21.01
CA ARG A 13 28.63 -1.72 20.46
C ARG A 13 27.96 -2.81 21.29
N THR A 14 27.17 -2.44 22.30
CA THR A 14 26.48 -3.39 23.19
C THR A 14 25.56 -4.36 22.45
N MET A 15 24.98 -3.91 21.32
CA MET A 15 24.09 -4.69 20.48
C MET A 15 24.81 -5.50 19.37
N LEU A 16 26.14 -5.42 19.27
CA LEU A 16 26.91 -6.10 18.22
C LEU A 16 26.61 -7.61 18.09
N PRO A 17 26.45 -8.40 19.18
CA PRO A 17 26.06 -9.80 19.07
C PRO A 17 24.72 -10.00 18.35
N VAL A 18 23.75 -9.11 18.60
CA VAL A 18 22.42 -9.14 17.96
C VAL A 18 22.54 -8.76 16.49
N TYR A 19 23.33 -7.74 16.16
CA TYR A 19 23.56 -7.33 14.77
C TYR A 19 24.22 -8.43 13.94
N ARG A 20 25.21 -9.14 14.51
CA ARG A 20 25.81 -10.31 13.87
C ARG A 20 24.78 -11.41 13.59
N GLN A 21 23.86 -11.63 14.53
CA GLN A 21 22.76 -12.58 14.34
C GLN A 21 21.82 -12.13 13.21
N ILE A 22 21.42 -10.85 13.16
CA ILE A 22 20.60 -10.29 12.09
C ILE A 22 21.27 -10.50 10.72
N VAL A 23 22.53 -10.10 10.57
CA VAL A 23 23.30 -10.26 9.32
C VAL A 23 23.40 -11.75 8.93
N ALA A 24 23.62 -12.65 9.89
CA ALA A 24 23.67 -14.08 9.63
C ALA A 24 22.31 -14.63 9.14
N GLU A 25 21.20 -14.23 9.76
CA GLU A 25 19.86 -14.66 9.34
C GLU A 25 19.48 -14.10 7.96
N VAL A 26 19.84 -12.85 7.64
CA VAL A 26 19.66 -12.29 6.29
C VAL A 26 20.40 -13.15 5.24
N LYS A 27 21.63 -13.59 5.54
CA LYS A 27 22.39 -14.49 4.67
C LYS A 27 21.76 -15.87 4.54
N LYS A 28 21.28 -16.47 5.64
CA LYS A 28 20.57 -17.77 5.63
C LYS A 28 19.26 -17.74 4.83
N LEU A 29 18.60 -16.59 4.74
CA LEU A 29 17.42 -16.39 3.89
C LEU A 29 17.78 -16.23 2.39
N GLY A 30 19.05 -16.37 2.01
CA GLY A 30 19.49 -16.32 0.61
C GLY A 30 19.70 -14.89 0.10
N HIS A 31 19.93 -13.92 0.99
CA HIS A 31 20.23 -12.54 0.62
C HIS A 31 21.71 -12.21 0.84
N THR A 32 22.21 -11.20 0.13
CA THR A 32 23.60 -10.73 0.27
C THR A 32 23.63 -9.46 1.09
N VAL A 33 24.39 -9.42 2.18
CA VAL A 33 24.65 -8.18 2.95
C VAL A 33 25.90 -7.52 2.40
N ILE A 34 25.75 -6.38 1.71
CA ILE A 34 26.82 -5.78 0.90
C ILE A 34 27.87 -5.04 1.73
N ASN A 35 27.54 -4.67 2.97
CA ASN A 35 28.42 -3.96 3.90
C ASN A 35 28.69 -4.80 5.17
N SER A 36 28.91 -6.12 5.03
CA SER A 36 29.00 -7.02 6.20
C SER A 36 30.13 -6.72 7.19
N HIS A 37 31.10 -5.88 6.81
CA HIS A 37 32.15 -5.39 7.71
C HIS A 37 31.59 -4.54 8.87
N VAL A 38 30.38 -3.98 8.73
CA VAL A 38 29.74 -3.15 9.77
C VAL A 38 29.50 -3.90 11.10
N VAL A 39 29.49 -5.23 11.07
CA VAL A 39 29.34 -6.09 12.27
C VAL A 39 30.64 -6.79 12.66
N ASP A 40 31.78 -6.34 12.13
CA ASP A 40 33.11 -6.83 12.52
C ASP A 40 33.51 -6.24 13.89
N PRO A 41 33.82 -7.07 14.89
CA PRO A 41 34.24 -6.60 16.21
C PRO A 41 35.51 -5.74 16.20
N GLU A 42 36.40 -5.96 15.22
CA GLU A 42 37.69 -5.28 15.12
C GLU A 42 37.64 -4.02 14.23
N MET A 43 36.47 -3.69 13.64
CA MET A 43 36.34 -2.55 12.74
C MET A 43 36.67 -1.24 13.48
N PRO A 44 37.60 -0.40 12.99
CA PRO A 44 37.84 0.92 13.58
C PRO A 44 36.68 1.88 13.28
N VAL A 45 36.53 2.92 14.10
CA VAL A 45 35.50 3.95 13.87
C VAL A 45 35.73 4.60 12.49
N GLY A 46 34.69 4.60 11.66
CA GLY A 46 34.77 5.17 10.30
C GLY A 46 35.67 4.40 9.34
N ASP A 47 36.11 3.20 9.69
CA ASP A 47 37.00 2.35 8.88
C ASP A 47 38.32 3.06 8.47
N ASN A 48 38.82 3.98 9.31
CA ASN A 48 39.97 4.85 9.02
C ASN A 48 39.84 5.69 7.74
N LEU A 49 38.62 5.89 7.23
CA LEU A 49 38.35 6.76 6.08
C LEU A 49 38.18 8.22 6.52
N SER A 50 38.50 9.15 5.61
CA SER A 50 38.06 10.53 5.77
C SER A 50 36.53 10.63 5.73
N ALA A 51 35.95 11.64 6.38
CA ALA A 51 34.49 11.80 6.42
C ALA A 51 33.84 11.81 5.02
N ALA A 52 34.47 12.47 4.05
CA ALA A 52 33.99 12.51 2.66
C ALA A 52 34.09 11.15 1.96
N ALA A 53 35.17 10.39 2.20
CA ALA A 53 35.34 9.06 1.63
C ALA A 53 34.35 8.06 2.22
N LEU A 54 34.12 8.11 3.54
CA LEU A 54 33.12 7.29 4.22
C LEU A 54 31.72 7.55 3.65
N TYR A 55 31.30 8.81 3.60
CA TYR A 55 30.02 9.21 3.03
C TYR A 55 29.82 8.68 1.60
N LYS A 56 30.81 8.90 0.75
CA LYS A 56 30.78 8.46 -0.65
C LYS A 56 30.68 6.94 -0.76
N ARG A 57 31.42 6.20 0.07
CA ARG A 57 31.35 4.73 0.08
C ARG A 57 29.96 4.25 0.48
N GLU A 58 29.41 4.75 1.59
CA GLU A 58 28.12 4.27 2.09
C GLU A 58 26.98 4.57 1.12
N THR A 59 26.95 5.77 0.54
CA THR A 59 25.93 6.14 -0.46
C THR A 59 26.02 5.30 -1.73
N ILE A 60 27.24 5.01 -2.24
CA ILE A 60 27.43 4.10 -3.38
C ILE A 60 26.94 2.68 -3.06
N LEU A 61 27.22 2.17 -1.86
CA LEU A 61 26.75 0.84 -1.46
C LEU A 61 25.22 0.81 -1.38
N ILE A 62 24.60 1.82 -0.76
CA ILE A 62 23.14 1.92 -0.72
C ILE A 62 22.56 1.98 -2.13
N ASP A 63 23.16 2.75 -3.04
CA ASP A 63 22.75 2.85 -4.45
C ASP A 63 22.83 1.49 -5.18
N GLN A 64 23.67 0.57 -4.74
CA GLN A 64 23.77 -0.80 -5.26
C GLN A 64 22.87 -1.83 -4.54
N ALA A 65 22.27 -1.49 -3.39
CA ALA A 65 21.38 -2.36 -2.65
C ALA A 65 19.97 -2.39 -3.28
N ASP A 66 19.23 -3.48 -3.09
CA ASP A 66 17.80 -3.54 -3.44
C ASP A 66 16.92 -3.08 -2.27
N ALA A 67 17.43 -3.15 -1.04
CA ALA A 67 16.74 -2.75 0.19
C ALA A 67 17.75 -2.35 1.29
N LEU A 68 17.27 -1.59 2.27
CA LEU A 68 18.01 -1.26 3.50
C LEU A 68 17.31 -1.86 4.72
N ILE A 69 18.09 -2.46 5.61
CA ILE A 69 17.66 -2.86 6.96
C ILE A 69 18.37 -1.97 7.97
N ALA A 70 17.64 -1.27 8.82
CA ALA A 70 18.18 -0.42 9.87
C ALA A 70 17.73 -0.92 11.24
N ASP A 71 18.66 -1.25 12.13
CA ASP A 71 18.32 -1.34 13.55
C ASP A 71 18.38 0.05 14.19
N VAL A 72 17.28 0.48 14.79
CA VAL A 72 17.14 1.81 15.43
C VAL A 72 16.96 1.73 16.94
N THR A 73 17.27 0.58 17.54
CA THR A 73 17.17 0.35 18.99
C THR A 73 18.09 1.30 19.75
N LYS A 74 19.31 1.50 19.23
CA LYS A 74 20.29 2.44 19.78
C LYS A 74 20.40 3.69 18.90
N PRO A 75 20.54 4.90 19.48
CA PRO A 75 20.64 6.14 18.71
C PRO A 75 21.84 6.14 17.75
N SER A 76 21.61 6.54 16.49
CA SER A 76 22.66 6.70 15.48
C SER A 76 22.24 7.69 14.40
N TRP A 77 22.89 8.86 14.36
CA TRP A 77 22.66 9.86 13.31
C TRP A 77 23.00 9.33 11.93
N GLY A 78 24.09 8.55 11.82
CA GLY A 78 24.47 7.90 10.56
C GLY A 78 23.38 6.96 10.04
N THR A 79 22.76 6.17 10.93
CA THR A 79 21.67 5.26 10.52
C THR A 79 20.49 6.04 9.95
N ALA A 80 20.06 7.12 10.62
CA ALA A 80 18.98 7.96 10.12
C ALA A 80 19.31 8.59 8.76
N PHE A 81 20.53 9.11 8.58
CA PHE A 81 20.98 9.69 7.31
C PHE A 81 20.96 8.66 6.17
N LEU A 82 21.43 7.45 6.44
CA LEU A 82 21.48 6.37 5.46
C LEU A 82 20.08 5.86 5.08
N MET A 83 19.14 5.85 6.03
CA MET A 83 17.74 5.53 5.75
C MET A 83 17.11 6.55 4.79
N GLU A 84 17.27 7.85 5.03
CA GLU A 84 16.77 8.89 4.13
C GLU A 84 17.39 8.81 2.74
N HIS A 85 18.69 8.53 2.64
CA HIS A 85 19.33 8.31 1.34
C HIS A 85 18.69 7.13 0.59
N ALA A 86 18.43 6.00 1.26
CA ALA A 86 17.77 4.86 0.65
C ALA A 86 16.35 5.19 0.18
N LEU A 87 15.56 5.90 0.99
CA LEU A 87 14.21 6.33 0.64
C LEU A 87 14.20 7.28 -0.57
N SER A 88 15.17 8.20 -0.67
CA SER A 88 15.32 9.11 -1.81
C SER A 88 15.62 8.39 -3.14
N LYS A 89 15.99 7.11 -3.08
CA LYS A 89 16.25 6.23 -4.23
C LYS A 89 15.12 5.20 -4.44
N ASP A 90 13.95 5.44 -3.84
CA ASP A 90 12.78 4.56 -3.86
C ASP A 90 13.07 3.15 -3.34
N LYS A 91 14.04 2.99 -2.43
CA LYS A 91 14.41 1.69 -1.86
C LYS A 91 13.61 1.41 -0.60
N PRO A 92 13.06 0.19 -0.45
CA PRO A 92 12.36 -0.18 0.77
C PRO A 92 13.32 -0.21 1.96
N VAL A 93 12.89 0.40 3.06
CA VAL A 93 13.62 0.45 4.33
C VAL A 93 12.86 -0.35 5.40
N LEU A 94 13.47 -1.43 5.88
CA LEU A 94 13.01 -2.19 7.05
C LEU A 94 13.70 -1.66 8.30
N VAL A 95 12.92 -1.05 9.18
CA VAL A 95 13.36 -0.63 10.50
C VAL A 95 13.11 -1.75 11.50
N LEU A 96 14.17 -2.22 12.14
CA LEU A 96 14.12 -3.18 13.22
C LEU A 96 14.20 -2.45 14.57
N TYR A 97 13.30 -2.82 15.47
CA TYR A 97 13.28 -2.30 16.82
C TYR A 97 13.18 -3.42 17.86
N TYR A 98 14.15 -3.48 18.78
CA TYR A 98 14.17 -4.52 19.81
C TYR A 98 13.06 -4.28 20.84
N LYS A 99 12.19 -5.27 21.07
CA LYS A 99 11.01 -5.10 21.96
C LYS A 99 11.36 -4.84 23.42
N GLU A 100 12.49 -5.38 23.88
CA GLU A 100 12.95 -5.24 25.28
C GLU A 100 13.91 -4.04 25.42
N ALA A 101 13.87 -3.09 24.49
CA ALA A 101 14.63 -1.85 24.62
C ALA A 101 14.20 -1.06 25.87
N ASP A 102 15.16 -0.36 26.46
CA ASP A 102 14.98 0.51 27.63
C ASP A 102 14.31 1.85 27.30
N ARG A 103 14.06 2.10 26.01
CA ARG A 103 13.52 3.33 25.47
C ARG A 103 12.33 3.00 24.57
N PRO A 104 11.48 3.97 24.21
CA PRO A 104 10.48 3.79 23.16
C PRO A 104 11.11 3.89 21.76
N LEU A 105 10.38 3.42 20.75
CA LEU A 105 10.72 3.65 19.34
C LEU A 105 10.83 5.17 19.09
N PRO A 106 11.85 5.65 18.35
CA PRO A 106 11.96 7.08 18.07
C PRO A 106 10.72 7.59 17.30
N MET A 107 10.06 8.62 17.84
CA MET A 107 8.80 9.14 17.30
C MET A 107 8.86 9.53 15.81
N MET A 108 9.99 10.08 15.36
CA MET A 108 10.19 10.41 13.94
C MET A 108 10.20 9.18 13.05
N ILE A 109 10.73 8.05 13.55
CA ILE A 109 10.74 6.78 12.83
C ILE A 109 9.35 6.13 12.84
N GLU A 110 8.67 6.16 13.99
CA GLU A 110 7.28 5.70 14.13
C GLU A 110 6.31 6.48 13.22
N GLY A 111 6.55 7.79 13.08
CA GLY A 111 5.78 8.69 12.25
C GLY A 111 6.09 8.58 10.75
N HIS A 112 7.21 7.96 10.36
CA HIS A 112 7.68 7.99 8.98
C HIS A 112 6.81 7.11 8.06
N PRO A 113 6.16 7.66 7.02
CA PRO A 113 5.16 6.92 6.24
C PRO A 113 5.75 5.83 5.31
N GLU A 114 7.00 5.98 4.91
CA GLU A 114 7.62 5.13 3.89
C GLU A 114 8.38 3.93 4.45
N VAL A 115 8.85 4.00 5.70
CA VAL A 115 9.58 2.88 6.32
C VAL A 115 8.64 1.72 6.69
N TYR A 116 9.21 0.54 6.89
CA TYR A 116 8.53 -0.62 7.42
C TYR A 116 9.07 -0.88 8.82
N VAL A 117 8.34 -0.49 9.85
CA VAL A 117 8.75 -0.75 11.23
C VAL A 117 8.38 -2.18 11.62
N ALA A 118 9.33 -2.93 12.15
CA ALA A 118 9.11 -4.27 12.66
C ALA A 118 9.79 -4.45 14.02
N HIS A 119 8.99 -4.85 15.00
CA HIS A 119 9.47 -5.16 16.33
C HIS A 119 9.98 -6.60 16.40
N TYR A 120 11.15 -6.80 17.00
CA TYR A 120 11.76 -8.13 17.11
C TYR A 120 12.23 -8.44 18.53
N THR A 121 12.41 -9.73 18.80
CA THR A 121 13.11 -10.32 19.95
C THR A 121 14.19 -11.24 19.42
N LYS A 122 15.14 -11.67 20.27
CA LYS A 122 16.18 -12.63 19.87
C LYS A 122 15.61 -13.93 19.30
N GLY A 123 14.43 -14.34 19.78
CA GLY A 123 13.75 -15.57 19.37
C GLY A 123 13.01 -15.49 18.04
N ASN A 124 12.77 -14.30 17.47
CA ASN A 124 11.96 -14.16 16.26
C ASN A 124 12.62 -13.39 15.10
N ILE A 125 13.91 -13.02 15.21
CA ILE A 125 14.67 -12.30 14.18
C ILE A 125 14.43 -12.89 12.79
N ARG A 126 14.60 -14.21 12.64
CA ARG A 126 14.42 -14.90 11.35
C ARG A 126 13.01 -14.71 10.79
N THR A 127 11.98 -14.84 11.63
CA THR A 127 10.57 -14.70 11.21
C THR A 127 10.27 -13.28 10.77
N VAL A 128 10.74 -12.28 11.53
CA VAL A 128 10.55 -10.86 11.21
C VAL A 128 11.25 -10.50 9.91
N LEU A 129 12.49 -10.93 9.73
CA LEU A 129 13.25 -10.72 8.50
C LEU A 129 12.56 -11.37 7.30
N ARG A 130 12.24 -12.66 7.39
CA ARG A 130 11.56 -13.41 6.31
C ARG A 130 10.27 -12.73 5.86
N LYS A 131 9.37 -12.41 6.80
CA LYS A 131 8.08 -11.74 6.50
C LYS A 131 8.25 -10.47 5.66
N ASN A 132 9.27 -9.67 5.95
CA ASN A 132 9.49 -8.38 5.30
C ASN A 132 10.30 -8.52 3.99
N LEU A 133 11.35 -9.34 4.00
CA LEU A 133 12.24 -9.49 2.86
C LEU A 133 11.58 -10.30 1.74
N ASP A 134 10.78 -11.32 2.05
CA ASP A 134 10.00 -12.05 1.01
C ASP A 134 9.09 -11.07 0.25
N TYR A 135 8.36 -10.21 0.98
CA TYR A 135 7.55 -9.16 0.36
C TYR A 135 8.38 -8.18 -0.48
N PHE A 136 9.54 -7.73 -0.01
CA PHE A 136 10.42 -6.87 -0.80
C PHE A 136 10.95 -7.58 -2.06
N VAL A 137 11.24 -8.88 -1.99
CA VAL A 137 11.67 -9.67 -3.16
C VAL A 137 10.56 -9.71 -4.21
N VAL A 138 9.34 -10.07 -3.80
CA VAL A 138 8.18 -10.12 -4.70
C VAL A 138 7.97 -8.77 -5.38
N MET A 139 7.93 -7.70 -4.60
CA MET A 139 7.67 -6.35 -5.12
C MET A 139 8.80 -5.82 -6.01
N HIS A 140 10.04 -6.20 -5.74
CA HIS A 140 11.19 -5.81 -6.56
C HIS A 140 11.27 -6.61 -7.87
N LYS A 141 10.85 -7.89 -7.87
CA LYS A 141 10.97 -8.79 -9.02
C LYS A 141 9.73 -8.90 -9.88
N ARG A 142 8.57 -8.42 -9.41
CA ARG A 142 7.32 -8.52 -10.16
C ARG A 142 7.47 -7.91 -11.55
N LYS A 143 6.92 -8.60 -12.55
CA LYS A 143 6.93 -8.15 -13.95
C LYS A 143 5.60 -7.49 -14.33
N GLY A 144 4.53 -7.91 -13.67
CA GLY A 144 3.18 -7.44 -13.88
C GLY A 144 2.93 -6.05 -13.30
N LYS A 145 1.75 -5.52 -13.62
CA LYS A 145 1.28 -4.21 -13.17
C LYS A 145 -0.07 -4.35 -12.49
N LEU A 146 -0.29 -3.62 -11.41
CA LEU A 146 -1.57 -3.53 -10.73
C LEU A 146 -2.21 -2.16 -11.00
N ILE A 147 -3.26 -2.18 -11.82
CA ILE A 147 -4.10 -1.03 -12.15
C ILE A 147 -5.35 -1.08 -11.28
N VAL A 148 -5.60 -0.05 -10.48
CA VAL A 148 -6.84 0.07 -9.71
C VAL A 148 -7.76 1.07 -10.39
N ILE A 149 -9.00 0.67 -10.68
CA ILE A 149 -10.09 1.58 -11.09
C ILE A 149 -10.95 1.84 -9.86
N ASP A 150 -11.01 3.09 -9.43
CA ASP A 150 -11.73 3.48 -8.22
C ASP A 150 -12.62 4.72 -8.41
N GLY A 151 -13.43 5.03 -7.39
CA GLY A 151 -14.32 6.17 -7.32
C GLY A 151 -15.60 5.89 -6.53
N THR A 152 -16.44 6.92 -6.46
CA THR A 152 -17.73 6.88 -5.75
C THR A 152 -18.69 5.89 -6.38
N ASP A 153 -19.73 5.51 -5.66
CA ASP A 153 -20.77 4.65 -6.21
C ASP A 153 -21.48 5.33 -7.38
N GLY A 154 -21.76 4.58 -8.44
CA GLY A 154 -22.33 5.13 -9.67
C GLY A 154 -21.33 5.76 -10.65
N SER A 155 -20.02 5.76 -10.37
CA SER A 155 -19.02 6.39 -11.27
C SER A 155 -18.67 5.61 -12.56
N GLY A 156 -19.23 4.42 -12.77
CA GLY A 156 -18.98 3.61 -13.97
C GLY A 156 -17.76 2.68 -13.92
N LYS A 157 -17.20 2.41 -12.72
CA LYS A 157 -16.01 1.54 -12.54
C LYS A 157 -16.11 0.17 -13.20
N GLY A 158 -17.21 -0.55 -12.98
CA GLY A 158 -17.43 -1.89 -13.54
C GLY A 158 -17.35 -1.86 -15.06
N THR A 159 -18.09 -0.96 -15.70
CA THR A 159 -18.07 -0.76 -17.16
C THR A 159 -16.67 -0.42 -17.68
N GLN A 160 -15.95 0.48 -17.02
CA GLN A 160 -14.60 0.84 -17.45
C GLN A 160 -13.57 -0.27 -17.20
N THR A 161 -13.80 -1.12 -16.20
CA THR A 161 -12.99 -2.30 -15.92
C THR A 161 -13.17 -3.35 -17.02
N GLU A 162 -14.41 -3.67 -17.38
CA GLU A 162 -14.74 -4.60 -18.47
C GLU A 162 -14.13 -4.14 -19.80
N LEU A 163 -14.26 -2.85 -20.12
CA LEU A 163 -13.67 -2.29 -21.34
C LEU A 163 -12.14 -2.32 -21.32
N LEU A 164 -11.51 -2.09 -20.16
CA LEU A 164 -10.05 -2.20 -20.04
C LEU A 164 -9.57 -3.64 -20.21
N LEU A 165 -10.24 -4.60 -19.58
CA LEU A 165 -9.92 -6.02 -19.77
C LEU A 165 -10.05 -6.42 -21.25
N LYS A 166 -11.17 -6.05 -21.89
CA LYS A 166 -11.38 -6.28 -23.31
C LYS A 166 -10.28 -5.63 -24.16
N TYR A 167 -9.91 -4.39 -23.86
CA TYR A 167 -8.82 -3.70 -24.55
C TYR A 167 -7.49 -4.47 -24.41
N LEU A 168 -7.17 -4.99 -23.22
CA LEU A 168 -5.95 -5.77 -22.99
C LEU A 168 -5.97 -7.08 -23.79
N GLU A 169 -7.10 -7.79 -23.79
CA GLU A 169 -7.32 -9.02 -24.57
C GLU A 169 -7.18 -8.77 -26.07
N ASP A 170 -7.88 -7.76 -26.61
CA ASP A 170 -7.85 -7.39 -28.03
C ASP A 170 -6.43 -6.94 -28.48
N ASN A 171 -5.56 -6.57 -27.53
CA ASN A 171 -4.16 -6.20 -27.77
C ASN A 171 -3.15 -7.27 -27.32
N ASN A 172 -3.59 -8.52 -27.08
CA ASN A 172 -2.76 -9.66 -26.67
C ASN A 172 -1.88 -9.41 -25.42
N LYS A 173 -2.36 -8.60 -24.48
CA LYS A 173 -1.69 -8.35 -23.20
C LYS A 173 -2.24 -9.30 -22.13
N PRO A 174 -1.40 -10.16 -21.50
CA PRO A 174 -1.81 -11.01 -20.39
C PRO A 174 -2.42 -10.17 -19.27
N ASN A 175 -3.62 -10.55 -18.85
CA ASN A 175 -4.37 -9.77 -17.87
C ASN A 175 -5.18 -10.66 -16.93
N LYS A 176 -5.48 -10.11 -15.75
CA LYS A 176 -6.28 -10.73 -14.71
C LYS A 176 -7.23 -9.69 -14.11
N PHE A 177 -8.36 -10.15 -13.61
CA PHE A 177 -9.38 -9.31 -13.02
C PHE A 177 -9.57 -9.67 -11.55
N ILE A 178 -9.75 -8.64 -10.72
CA ILE A 178 -10.24 -8.82 -9.36
C ILE A 178 -11.19 -7.68 -8.98
N ASP A 179 -12.22 -8.01 -8.20
CA ASP A 179 -13.21 -7.06 -7.70
C ASP A 179 -13.24 -7.12 -6.18
N PHE A 180 -13.33 -5.96 -5.54
CA PHE A 180 -13.53 -5.89 -4.09
C PHE A 180 -14.75 -5.03 -3.73
N PRO A 181 -15.56 -5.45 -2.75
CA PRO A 181 -15.47 -6.70 -1.98
C PRO A 181 -15.88 -7.94 -2.78
N ARG A 182 -15.26 -9.07 -2.47
CA ARG A 182 -15.58 -10.38 -3.07
C ARG A 182 -16.80 -11.01 -2.41
N TYR A 183 -17.95 -10.36 -2.55
CA TYR A 183 -19.19 -10.65 -1.79
C TYR A 183 -19.65 -12.11 -1.82
N TYR A 184 -19.40 -12.82 -2.92
CA TYR A 184 -19.94 -14.17 -3.13
C TYR A 184 -18.90 -15.28 -2.95
N THR A 185 -17.62 -14.95 -3.17
CA THR A 185 -16.52 -15.94 -3.25
C THR A 185 -15.61 -15.95 -2.03
N SER A 186 -15.63 -14.89 -1.20
CA SER A 186 -14.80 -14.78 0.01
C SER A 186 -15.64 -14.79 1.28
N PHE A 187 -15.15 -15.48 2.32
CA PHE A 187 -15.76 -15.43 3.65
C PHE A 187 -15.85 -13.99 4.17
N HIS A 188 -14.75 -13.23 4.08
CA HIS A 188 -14.71 -11.85 4.56
C HIS A 188 -15.50 -10.91 3.65
N GLY A 189 -15.53 -11.16 2.33
CA GLY A 189 -16.41 -10.44 1.41
C GLY A 189 -17.89 -10.60 1.77
N LYS A 190 -18.33 -11.80 2.18
CA LYS A 190 -19.69 -12.03 2.72
C LYS A 190 -19.95 -11.23 3.99
N MET A 191 -18.95 -11.10 4.87
CA MET A 191 -19.06 -10.26 6.08
C MET A 191 -19.25 -8.79 5.75
N VAL A 192 -18.58 -8.28 4.70
CA VAL A 192 -18.83 -6.93 4.18
C VAL A 192 -20.27 -6.78 3.69
N GLY A 193 -20.80 -7.77 2.96
CA GLY A 193 -22.20 -7.76 2.53
C GLY A 193 -23.19 -7.69 3.70
N ARG A 194 -22.96 -8.49 4.75
CA ARG A 194 -23.75 -8.48 6.00
C ARG A 194 -23.69 -7.11 6.69
N TYR A 195 -22.50 -6.53 6.81
CA TYR A 195 -22.30 -5.17 7.33
C TYR A 195 -23.12 -4.13 6.53
N LEU A 196 -22.98 -4.11 5.20
CA LEU A 196 -23.70 -3.15 4.35
C LEU A 196 -25.23 -3.36 4.36
N SER A 197 -25.69 -4.55 4.74
CA SER A 197 -27.12 -4.83 4.95
C SER A 197 -27.65 -4.29 6.30
N GLY A 198 -26.78 -3.77 7.17
CA GLY A 198 -27.09 -3.23 8.48
C GLY A 198 -27.01 -4.24 9.63
N GLU A 199 -26.49 -5.45 9.39
CA GLU A 199 -26.49 -6.53 10.40
C GLU A 199 -25.56 -6.25 11.59
N PHE A 200 -24.52 -5.45 11.39
CA PHE A 200 -23.52 -5.12 12.42
C PHE A 200 -23.57 -3.63 12.82
N GLY A 201 -24.72 -2.98 12.67
CA GLY A 201 -24.92 -1.56 12.94
C GLY A 201 -25.09 -0.72 11.68
N THR A 202 -25.33 0.58 11.87
CA THR A 202 -25.48 1.58 10.80
C THR A 202 -24.15 2.24 10.49
N LEU A 203 -24.15 3.17 9.52
CA LEU A 203 -22.97 3.97 9.19
C LEU A 203 -22.42 4.72 10.42
N GLU A 204 -23.31 5.20 11.28
CA GLU A 204 -23.04 6.01 12.48
C GLU A 204 -22.68 5.15 13.70
N SER A 205 -23.31 3.98 13.87
CA SER A 205 -23.10 3.15 15.07
C SER A 205 -22.00 2.09 14.93
N ALA A 206 -21.69 1.65 13.71
CA ALA A 206 -20.63 0.69 13.49
C ALA A 206 -19.25 1.37 13.52
N SER A 207 -18.30 0.81 14.26
CA SER A 207 -16.92 1.33 14.29
C SER A 207 -16.27 1.28 12.89
N PRO A 208 -15.72 2.40 12.37
CA PRO A 208 -14.96 2.40 11.12
C PRO A 208 -13.72 1.51 11.17
N TYR A 209 -13.08 1.37 12.34
CA TYR A 209 -11.96 0.45 12.54
C TYR A 209 -12.39 -1.01 12.34
N LEU A 210 -13.46 -1.44 13.03
CA LEU A 210 -13.93 -2.83 12.96
C LEU A 210 -14.46 -3.19 11.57
N SER A 211 -15.24 -2.32 10.97
CA SER A 211 -15.77 -2.56 9.61
C SER A 211 -14.66 -2.56 8.55
N SER A 212 -13.60 -1.75 8.72
CA SER A 212 -12.41 -1.80 7.85
C SER A 212 -11.71 -3.16 7.88
N LEU A 213 -11.74 -3.89 9.01
CA LEU A 213 -11.15 -5.23 9.09
C LEU A 213 -11.83 -6.22 8.15
N PHE A 214 -13.15 -6.12 7.90
CA PHE A 214 -13.81 -7.01 6.94
C PHE A 214 -13.28 -6.80 5.51
N TYR A 215 -13.11 -5.55 5.10
CA TYR A 215 -12.53 -5.23 3.79
C TYR A 215 -11.06 -5.65 3.69
N ALA A 216 -10.27 -5.35 4.73
CA ALA A 216 -8.85 -5.66 4.77
C ALA A 216 -8.58 -7.16 4.78
N MET A 217 -9.37 -7.95 5.52
CA MET A 217 -9.27 -9.40 5.55
C MET A 217 -9.73 -10.04 4.23
N ASP A 218 -10.72 -9.45 3.55
CA ASP A 218 -11.10 -9.87 2.22
C ASP A 218 -9.95 -9.69 1.23
N ARG A 219 -9.27 -8.54 1.22
CA ARG A 219 -8.08 -8.35 0.38
C ARG A 219 -6.92 -9.24 0.80
N LEU A 220 -6.69 -9.42 2.10
CA LEU A 220 -5.62 -10.27 2.62
C LEU A 220 -5.72 -11.71 2.08
N THR A 221 -6.92 -12.29 2.04
CA THR A 221 -7.10 -13.66 1.52
C THR A 221 -7.05 -13.74 -0.01
N ALA A 222 -6.96 -12.61 -0.72
CA ALA A 222 -6.66 -12.54 -2.15
C ALA A 222 -5.18 -12.25 -2.45
N ARG A 223 -4.40 -11.85 -1.44
CA ARG A 223 -3.06 -11.29 -1.62
C ARG A 223 -2.16 -12.22 -2.42
N ASP A 224 -2.12 -13.49 -2.04
CA ASP A 224 -1.17 -14.45 -2.62
C ASP A 224 -1.51 -14.71 -4.10
N GLU A 225 -2.80 -14.76 -4.46
CA GLU A 225 -3.25 -14.84 -5.87
C GLU A 225 -2.83 -13.59 -6.67
N ILE A 226 -2.97 -12.38 -6.09
CA ILE A 226 -2.51 -11.13 -6.73
C ILE A 226 -0.99 -11.16 -6.93
N VAL A 227 -0.24 -11.66 -5.93
CA VAL A 227 1.21 -11.80 -5.99
C VAL A 227 1.62 -12.73 -7.13
N ASP A 228 1.02 -13.92 -7.21
CA ASP A 228 1.31 -14.90 -8.26
C ASP A 228 1.08 -14.30 -9.64
N TRP A 229 -0.05 -13.63 -9.85
CA TRP A 229 -0.35 -12.96 -11.12
C TRP A 229 0.66 -11.87 -11.49
N LEU A 230 1.15 -11.10 -10.51
CA LEU A 230 2.17 -10.07 -10.72
C LEU A 230 3.53 -10.67 -11.08
N GLU A 231 3.90 -11.80 -10.48
CA GLU A 231 5.16 -12.49 -10.78
C GLU A 231 5.14 -13.13 -12.18
N GLU A 232 3.99 -13.69 -12.57
CA GLU A 232 3.72 -14.22 -13.91
C GLU A 232 3.75 -13.14 -15.02
N GLY A 233 3.72 -11.85 -14.65
CA GLY A 233 3.78 -10.75 -15.61
C GLY A 233 2.43 -10.25 -16.09
N ASN A 234 1.33 -10.60 -15.42
CA ASN A 234 -0.01 -10.15 -15.81
C ASN A 234 -0.22 -8.66 -15.48
N THR A 235 -0.99 -7.97 -16.32
CA THR A 235 -1.61 -6.70 -15.96
C THR A 235 -2.92 -6.98 -15.22
N ILE A 236 -2.94 -6.73 -13.92
CA ILE A 236 -4.11 -6.92 -13.06
C ILE A 236 -4.94 -5.64 -13.11
N VAL A 237 -6.23 -5.77 -13.42
CA VAL A 237 -7.21 -4.70 -13.28
C VAL A 237 -8.09 -4.99 -12.07
N ALA A 238 -7.92 -4.17 -11.03
CA ALA A 238 -8.71 -4.25 -9.80
C ALA A 238 -9.85 -3.20 -9.83
N ASN A 239 -11.10 -3.67 -9.78
CA ASN A 239 -12.23 -2.79 -9.50
C ASN A 239 -12.36 -2.62 -7.99
N ARG A 240 -12.00 -1.43 -7.50
CA ARG A 240 -11.73 -1.12 -6.08
C ARG A 240 -10.53 -1.90 -5.50
N TYR A 241 -9.90 -1.29 -4.50
CA TYR A 241 -8.79 -1.91 -3.75
C TYR A 241 -8.69 -1.29 -2.34
N THR A 242 -7.52 -1.32 -1.70
CA THR A 242 -7.27 -0.60 -0.42
C THR A 242 -7.60 0.89 -0.53
N THR A 243 -7.40 1.48 -1.72
CA THR A 243 -7.77 2.85 -2.10
C THR A 243 -9.23 3.21 -1.79
N SER A 244 -10.14 2.25 -1.93
CA SER A 244 -11.54 2.43 -1.60
C SER A 244 -11.74 2.58 -0.09
N SER A 245 -11.06 1.75 0.71
CA SER A 245 -11.14 1.85 2.16
C SER A 245 -10.49 3.14 2.67
N MET A 246 -9.39 3.59 2.04
CA MET A 246 -8.75 4.88 2.34
C MET A 246 -9.71 6.08 2.17
N ALA A 247 -10.60 6.05 1.18
CA ALA A 247 -11.59 7.12 0.99
C ALA A 247 -12.86 6.89 1.84
N PHE A 248 -13.50 5.74 1.68
CA PHE A 248 -14.80 5.47 2.30
C PHE A 248 -14.72 5.36 3.83
N GLN A 249 -13.74 4.64 4.38
CA GLN A 249 -13.68 4.42 5.83
C GLN A 249 -13.17 5.67 6.56
N THR A 250 -12.21 6.39 5.98
CA THR A 250 -11.73 7.67 6.52
C THR A 250 -12.82 8.73 6.52
N ALA A 251 -13.73 8.75 5.54
CA ALA A 251 -14.86 9.70 5.50
C ALA A 251 -15.84 9.55 6.67
N ARG A 252 -15.76 8.45 7.43
CA ARG A 252 -16.59 8.19 8.61
C ARG A 252 -15.94 8.66 9.91
N ILE A 253 -14.69 9.10 9.85
CA ILE A 253 -13.90 9.58 10.98
C ILE A 253 -13.99 11.11 11.01
N GLU A 254 -13.99 11.67 12.22
CA GLU A 254 -13.99 13.10 12.47
C GLU A 254 -12.76 13.76 11.85
N PRO A 255 -12.88 14.97 11.24
CA PRO A 255 -11.82 15.56 10.42
C PRO A 255 -10.44 15.66 11.10
N ASP A 256 -10.39 15.91 12.41
CA ASP A 256 -9.16 16.01 13.20
C ASP A 256 -8.44 14.67 13.41
N LYS A 257 -9.14 13.54 13.24
CA LYS A 257 -8.61 12.18 13.42
C LYS A 257 -8.43 11.40 12.12
N GLN A 258 -8.84 11.98 10.99
CA GLN A 258 -8.78 11.31 9.68
C GLN A 258 -7.35 10.90 9.29
N GLU A 259 -6.35 11.75 9.58
CA GLU A 259 -4.96 11.44 9.26
C GLU A 259 -4.43 10.25 10.08
N GLU A 260 -4.77 10.17 11.37
CA GLU A 260 -4.41 9.04 12.23
C GLU A 260 -5.05 7.74 11.72
N PHE A 261 -6.34 7.79 11.40
CA PHE A 261 -7.04 6.63 10.85
C PHE A 261 -6.48 6.18 9.51
N LEU A 262 -6.18 7.12 8.61
CA LEU A 262 -5.60 6.83 7.31
C LEU A 262 -4.22 6.17 7.45
N ARG A 263 -3.38 6.67 8.37
CA ARG A 263 -2.08 6.05 8.71
C ARG A 263 -2.27 4.63 9.26
N TRP A 264 -3.22 4.43 10.17
CA TRP A 264 -3.55 3.10 10.70
C TRP A 264 -3.97 2.13 9.60
N LEU A 265 -4.88 2.54 8.72
CA LEU A 265 -5.40 1.71 7.62
C LEU A 265 -4.28 1.36 6.63
N TYR A 266 -3.48 2.35 6.25
CA TYR A 266 -2.33 2.16 5.37
C TYR A 266 -1.28 1.21 5.98
N ALA A 267 -0.97 1.37 7.27
CA ALA A 267 -0.06 0.48 7.99
C ALA A 267 -0.61 -0.95 8.04
N MET A 268 -1.87 -1.13 8.41
CA MET A 268 -2.52 -2.44 8.44
C MET A 268 -2.44 -3.14 7.09
N GLU A 269 -2.86 -2.49 5.99
CA GLU A 269 -3.03 -3.16 4.71
C GLU A 269 -1.71 -3.31 3.91
N TYR A 270 -0.91 -2.25 3.81
CA TYR A 270 0.31 -2.30 3.00
C TYR A 270 1.54 -2.74 3.80
N LYS A 271 1.59 -2.42 5.11
CA LYS A 271 2.78 -2.72 5.94
C LYS A 271 2.63 -4.04 6.69
N GLU A 272 1.47 -4.34 7.27
CA GLU A 272 1.27 -5.58 8.04
C GLU A 272 0.76 -6.74 7.20
N HIS A 273 -0.30 -6.52 6.42
CA HIS A 273 -0.90 -7.52 5.53
C HIS A 273 -0.06 -7.77 4.28
N LYS A 274 0.87 -6.84 3.95
CA LYS A 274 1.77 -6.93 2.80
C LYS A 274 1.03 -7.01 1.47
N LEU A 275 -0.10 -6.29 1.33
CA LEU A 275 -0.77 -6.19 0.05
C LEU A 275 0.15 -5.53 -0.99
N PRO A 276 0.23 -6.06 -2.22
CA PRO A 276 0.96 -5.41 -3.29
C PRO A 276 0.43 -4.00 -3.49
N LYS A 277 1.35 -3.03 -3.50
CA LYS A 277 1.02 -1.66 -3.88
C LYS A 277 0.69 -1.59 -5.36
N GLU A 278 -0.36 -0.86 -5.66
CA GLU A 278 -0.77 -0.52 -7.01
C GLU A 278 0.24 0.35 -7.74
N ASP A 279 0.40 0.13 -9.05
CA ASP A 279 1.24 0.97 -9.90
C ASP A 279 0.51 2.26 -10.30
N ILE A 280 -0.82 2.20 -10.42
CA ILE A 280 -1.66 3.36 -10.73
C ILE A 280 -3.08 3.21 -10.15
N VAL A 281 -3.64 4.32 -9.67
CA VAL A 281 -5.06 4.44 -9.31
C VAL A 281 -5.74 5.37 -10.29
N LEU A 282 -6.70 4.86 -11.03
CA LEU A 282 -7.57 5.63 -11.92
C LEU A 282 -8.84 5.97 -11.16
N PHE A 283 -8.88 7.17 -10.58
CA PHE A 283 -10.05 7.67 -9.88
C PHE A 283 -11.05 8.28 -10.86
N LEU A 284 -12.16 7.58 -11.11
CA LEU A 284 -13.26 8.05 -11.95
C LEU A 284 -14.07 9.11 -11.21
N TYR A 285 -13.83 10.37 -11.56
CA TYR A 285 -14.50 11.51 -10.93
C TYR A 285 -15.86 11.77 -11.57
N VAL A 286 -16.92 11.65 -10.75
CA VAL A 286 -18.29 12.01 -11.08
C VAL A 286 -18.88 12.83 -9.92
N PRO A 287 -19.47 14.00 -10.16
CA PRO A 287 -20.21 14.76 -9.14
C PRO A 287 -21.31 13.93 -8.47
N VAL A 288 -21.55 14.16 -7.17
CA VAL A 288 -22.48 13.35 -6.36
C VAL A 288 -23.90 13.41 -6.91
N GLU A 289 -24.31 14.54 -7.46
CA GLU A 289 -25.66 14.75 -8.01
C GLU A 289 -25.91 13.86 -9.24
N ILE A 290 -24.86 13.61 -10.02
CA ILE A 290 -24.92 12.74 -11.19
C ILE A 290 -24.82 11.28 -10.76
N SER A 291 -23.92 10.98 -9.82
CA SER A 291 -23.73 9.61 -9.33
C SER A 291 -24.99 9.05 -8.66
N GLN A 292 -25.73 9.87 -7.91
CA GLN A 292 -27.02 9.50 -7.31
C GLN A 292 -28.06 9.11 -8.36
N LYS A 293 -28.18 9.87 -9.46
CA LYS A 293 -29.09 9.55 -10.58
C LYS A 293 -28.71 8.24 -11.28
N LEU A 294 -27.41 7.91 -11.34
CA LEU A 294 -26.93 6.67 -11.94
C LEU A 294 -27.16 5.46 -11.02
N ILE A 295 -27.02 5.62 -9.71
CA ILE A 295 -27.30 4.56 -8.73
C ILE A 295 -28.77 4.13 -8.81
N GLU A 296 -29.70 5.07 -9.00
CA GLU A 296 -31.14 4.78 -9.11
C GLU A 296 -31.52 3.91 -10.31
N LYS A 297 -30.67 3.87 -11.33
CA LYS A 297 -30.85 3.05 -12.53
C LYS A 297 -30.23 1.65 -12.43
N LYS A 298 -29.50 1.34 -11.34
CA LYS A 298 -28.88 0.04 -11.16
C LYS A 298 -29.90 -1.02 -10.75
N ASP A 299 -29.65 -2.25 -11.19
CA ASP A 299 -30.42 -3.42 -10.77
C ASP A 299 -30.26 -3.71 -9.28
N LYS A 300 -31.24 -4.42 -8.72
CA LYS A 300 -31.21 -4.84 -7.31
C LYS A 300 -30.05 -5.82 -7.10
N ARG A 301 -29.16 -5.50 -6.17
CA ARG A 301 -28.06 -6.37 -5.75
C ARG A 301 -28.54 -7.34 -4.66
N GLU A 302 -28.26 -8.64 -4.83
CA GLU A 302 -28.71 -9.70 -3.90
C GLU A 302 -28.23 -9.47 -2.46
N TYR A 303 -26.99 -8.99 -2.27
CA TYR A 303 -26.43 -8.76 -0.94
C TYR A 303 -27.14 -7.67 -0.13
N VAL A 304 -27.91 -6.79 -0.77
CA VAL A 304 -28.65 -5.70 -0.10
C VAL A 304 -30.07 -6.15 0.31
N LYS A 305 -30.35 -7.47 0.30
CA LYS A 305 -31.62 -8.08 0.74
C LYS A 305 -32.85 -7.39 0.13
N GLY A 306 -32.78 -7.02 -1.16
CA GLY A 306 -33.88 -6.41 -1.90
C GLY A 306 -34.04 -4.88 -1.78
N LYS A 307 -33.20 -4.19 -1.01
CA LYS A 307 -33.15 -2.70 -0.99
C LYS A 307 -32.48 -2.17 -2.26
N LYS A 308 -32.89 -0.98 -2.71
CA LYS A 308 -32.32 -0.30 -3.90
C LYS A 308 -30.95 0.34 -3.64
N LYS A 309 -30.69 0.78 -2.41
CA LYS A 309 -29.44 1.44 -1.98
C LYS A 309 -28.93 0.76 -0.71
N ASP A 310 -27.61 0.66 -0.57
CA ASP A 310 -26.99 0.28 0.70
C ASP A 310 -26.85 1.49 1.66
N ILE A 311 -26.35 1.24 2.88
CA ILE A 311 -26.21 2.27 3.92
C ILE A 311 -25.33 3.47 3.51
N ASN A 312 -24.36 3.25 2.62
CA ASN A 312 -23.46 4.31 2.15
C ASN A 312 -24.11 5.12 1.03
N GLU A 313 -24.79 4.44 0.11
CA GLU A 313 -25.40 5.05 -1.07
C GLU A 313 -26.60 5.96 -0.73
N ALA A 314 -27.26 5.70 0.41
CA ALA A 314 -28.39 6.49 0.90
C ALA A 314 -27.99 7.86 1.49
N ASN A 315 -26.74 8.05 1.90
CA ASN A 315 -26.30 9.26 2.61
C ASN A 315 -25.51 10.21 1.67
N VAL A 316 -26.16 11.27 1.19
CA VAL A 316 -25.57 12.23 0.23
C VAL A 316 -24.40 13.01 0.84
N ALA A 317 -24.53 13.47 2.08
CA ALA A 317 -23.47 14.20 2.77
C ALA A 317 -22.22 13.33 2.95
N TYR A 318 -22.41 12.05 3.29
CA TYR A 318 -21.32 11.09 3.35
C TYR A 318 -20.64 10.90 1.98
N GLN A 319 -21.39 10.77 0.89
CA GLN A 319 -20.83 10.64 -0.46
C GLN A 319 -20.03 11.89 -0.88
N GLN A 320 -20.46 13.10 -0.46
CA GLN A 320 -19.68 14.32 -0.66
C GLN A 320 -18.36 14.29 0.12
N SER A 321 -18.36 13.82 1.37
CA SER A 321 -17.14 13.64 2.17
C SER A 321 -16.19 12.62 1.54
N VAL A 322 -16.71 11.50 1.04
CA VAL A 322 -15.92 10.48 0.31
C VAL A 322 -15.30 11.08 -0.95
N LEU A 323 -16.06 11.83 -1.75
CA LEU A 323 -15.56 12.48 -2.95
C LEU A 323 -14.43 13.47 -2.65
N LYS A 324 -14.60 14.28 -1.59
CA LYS A 324 -13.57 15.21 -1.11
C LYS A 324 -12.28 14.46 -0.75
N LEU A 325 -12.38 13.36 0.00
CA LEU A 325 -11.22 12.54 0.36
C LEU A 325 -10.54 11.91 -0.86
N TYR A 326 -11.28 11.41 -1.85
CA TYR A 326 -10.68 10.93 -3.11
C TYR A 326 -9.84 12.02 -3.79
N LEU A 327 -10.35 13.26 -3.85
CA LEU A 327 -9.63 14.38 -4.45
C LEU A 327 -8.38 14.77 -3.64
N GLU A 328 -8.44 14.71 -2.31
CA GLU A 328 -7.29 14.95 -1.43
C GLU A 328 -6.21 13.87 -1.59
N LEU A 329 -6.62 12.60 -1.60
CA LEU A 329 -5.72 11.46 -1.85
C LEU A 329 -5.07 11.54 -3.23
N ALA A 330 -5.84 11.92 -4.27
CA ALA A 330 -5.32 12.10 -5.62
C ALA A 330 -4.30 13.25 -5.74
N LYS A 331 -4.41 14.29 -4.92
CA LYS A 331 -3.39 15.36 -4.83
C LYS A 331 -2.15 14.92 -4.06
N ARG A 332 -2.33 14.06 -3.05
CA ARG A 332 -1.26 13.60 -2.16
C ARG A 332 -0.35 12.57 -2.84
N TYR A 333 -0.91 11.66 -3.64
CA TYR A 333 -0.19 10.53 -4.21
C TYR A 333 0.00 10.66 -5.72
N LYS A 334 1.25 10.71 -6.18
CA LYS A 334 1.59 10.93 -7.61
C LYS A 334 1.06 9.85 -8.56
N HIS A 335 0.85 8.64 -8.06
CA HIS A 335 0.33 7.49 -8.82
C HIS A 335 -1.20 7.45 -8.88
N TRP A 336 -1.89 8.37 -8.21
CA TRP A 336 -3.33 8.55 -8.35
C TRP A 336 -3.61 9.56 -9.47
N VAL A 337 -4.48 9.18 -10.40
CA VAL A 337 -4.87 10.00 -11.53
C VAL A 337 -6.37 10.17 -11.53
N VAL A 338 -6.81 11.42 -11.49
CA VAL A 338 -8.22 11.78 -11.63
C VAL A 338 -8.60 11.66 -13.10
N ILE A 339 -9.66 10.90 -13.40
CA ILE A 339 -10.27 10.78 -14.72
C ILE A 339 -11.62 11.50 -14.67
N PRO A 340 -11.72 12.76 -15.15
CA PRO A 340 -12.99 13.47 -15.20
C PRO A 340 -13.95 12.77 -16.14
N CYS A 341 -15.08 12.31 -15.61
CA CYS A 341 -16.11 11.63 -16.38
C CYS A 341 -17.22 12.59 -16.87
N VAL A 342 -17.12 13.88 -16.53
CA VAL A 342 -18.03 14.94 -16.94
C VAL A 342 -17.28 16.06 -17.65
N ASP A 343 -17.97 16.77 -18.53
CA ASP A 343 -17.47 18.01 -19.14
C ASP A 343 -17.58 19.23 -18.20
N GLY A 344 -17.11 20.38 -18.66
CA GLY A 344 -17.15 21.63 -17.89
C GLY A 344 -18.56 22.15 -17.58
N ASN A 345 -19.59 21.63 -18.26
CA ASN A 345 -21.00 21.94 -18.04
C ASN A 345 -21.70 20.89 -17.17
N GLY A 346 -20.96 19.89 -16.67
CA GLY A 346 -21.52 18.80 -15.87
C GLY A 346 -22.24 17.71 -16.68
N LYS A 347 -22.09 17.67 -18.01
CA LYS A 347 -22.64 16.57 -18.82
C LYS A 347 -21.70 15.37 -18.79
N LEU A 348 -22.24 14.18 -18.53
CA LEU A 348 -21.48 12.94 -18.53
C LEU A 348 -20.92 12.65 -19.94
N TYR A 349 -19.62 12.34 -20.01
CA TYR A 349 -19.00 11.85 -21.23
C TYR A 349 -19.55 10.48 -21.61
N SER A 350 -19.44 10.11 -22.89
CA SER A 350 -19.77 8.75 -23.32
C SER A 350 -18.80 7.74 -22.67
N VAL A 351 -19.27 6.50 -22.53
CA VAL A 351 -18.48 5.40 -21.98
C VAL A 351 -17.17 5.23 -22.74
N GLU A 352 -17.19 5.32 -24.07
CA GLU A 352 -16.03 5.20 -24.96
C GLU A 352 -15.07 6.38 -24.79
N THR A 353 -15.59 7.59 -24.54
CA THR A 353 -14.77 8.78 -24.31
C THR A 353 -13.98 8.65 -23.01
N ILE A 354 -14.64 8.17 -21.94
CA ILE A 354 -13.99 7.90 -20.65
C ILE A 354 -12.94 6.79 -20.82
N HIS A 355 -13.28 5.72 -21.55
CA HIS A 355 -12.36 4.61 -21.80
C HIS A 355 -11.11 5.05 -22.58
N LYS A 356 -11.27 5.88 -23.62
CA LYS A 356 -10.13 6.48 -24.35
C LYS A 356 -9.21 7.29 -23.44
N LYS A 357 -9.78 8.06 -22.49
CA LYS A 357 -8.99 8.80 -21.50
C LYS A 357 -8.18 7.86 -20.61
N ILE A 358 -8.82 6.79 -20.10
CA ILE A 358 -8.14 5.77 -19.29
C ILE A 358 -6.95 5.16 -20.04
N VAL A 359 -7.16 4.70 -21.28
CA VAL A 359 -6.09 4.09 -22.08
C VAL A 359 -4.97 5.09 -22.38
N SER A 360 -5.30 6.36 -22.70
CA SER A 360 -4.30 7.42 -22.90
C SER A 360 -3.45 7.64 -21.66
N THR A 361 -4.09 7.79 -20.50
CA THR A 361 -3.41 7.96 -19.21
C THR A 361 -2.48 6.80 -18.90
N LEU A 362 -2.91 5.56 -19.13
CA LEU A 362 -2.09 4.38 -18.88
C LEU A 362 -0.84 4.34 -19.78
N LYS A 363 -0.95 4.74 -21.05
CA LYS A 363 0.19 4.86 -21.97
C LYS A 363 1.14 5.99 -21.57
N GLU A 364 0.61 7.17 -21.25
CA GLU A 364 1.39 8.33 -20.80
C GLU A 364 2.19 8.03 -19.52
N ARG A 365 1.67 7.17 -18.66
CA ARG A 365 2.32 6.73 -17.42
C ARG A 365 3.22 5.51 -17.58
N GLY A 366 3.39 4.99 -18.80
CA GLY A 366 4.24 3.83 -19.09
C GLY A 366 3.74 2.52 -18.44
N ILE A 367 2.42 2.42 -18.20
CA ILE A 367 1.79 1.20 -17.67
C ILE A 367 1.41 0.23 -18.80
N LEU A 368 0.99 0.77 -19.96
CA LEU A 368 0.62 0.01 -21.16
C LEU A 368 1.57 0.20 -22.33
#